data_AF-A0A3R9E780-F1
#
_entry.id   AF-A0A3R9E780-F1
#
_cell.length_a   1.000
_cell.length_b   1.000
_cell.length_c   1.000
_cell.angle_alpha   90.00
_cell.angle_beta   90.00
_cell.angle_gamma   90.00
#
_symmetry.space_group_name_H-M   'P 1'
#
loop_
_entity.id
_entity.type
_entity.pdbx_description
1 polymer ?
#
loop_
_entity_poly.entity_id
_entity_poly.type
_entity_poly.pdbx_seq_one_letter_code
_entity_poly.pdbx_strand_id
1 'polypeptide(L)'
;MGVFIVIAVGAGILFAVVYGSKSSNKKKVWLKENIPDHLGLLQDVPAQELLNKLEASLSYEYINQVKIRFLSDHPEISEDEFEWRLFELKRYFLLNSIMHHTPMFSNKVDEIWHEMLMFTKQYETFSVKYLGKMLHHTPNLEPEPAPQERAFFDWVFSQLFEITEYSWQAWGDFFHYPINRNVLKDVETLDDEQLKQKYFKVTEENEELIDYLVSQLRTHLNSTQQIYNIDKKGKFERPARYGDLSGLSAMMVFYSYFYFDDYWVYAKEYAYAGNVQGTSGCSAVFCGSGGVKDSNHADAGHTCSGSCSSSSCSSCGGGCSS
;
A
#
# COMPACT_ATOMS: atom_id res chain seq x y z
N MET A 1 29.55 -30.67 49.30
CA MET A 1 28.58 -29.56 49.09
C MET A 1 28.79 -28.76 47.81
N GLY A 2 30.00 -28.70 47.21
CA GLY A 2 30.24 -27.87 46.01
C GLY A 2 29.78 -28.45 44.66
N VAL A 3 29.71 -29.78 44.49
CA VAL A 3 29.43 -30.40 43.17
C VAL A 3 27.94 -30.36 42.79
N PHE A 4 27.04 -30.42 43.77
CA PHE A 4 25.59 -30.37 43.53
C PHE A 4 25.09 -28.97 43.12
N ILE A 5 25.80 -27.90 43.52
CA ILE A 5 25.41 -26.52 43.19
C ILE A 5 25.71 -26.20 41.71
N VAL A 6 26.79 -26.75 41.16
CA VAL A 6 27.19 -26.48 39.75
C VAL A 6 26.23 -27.14 38.75
N ILE A 7 25.73 -28.34 39.05
CA ILE A 7 24.78 -29.05 38.17
C ILE A 7 23.40 -28.36 38.17
N ALA A 8 22.95 -27.84 39.33
CA ALA A 8 21.69 -27.12 39.43
C ALA A 8 21.71 -25.77 38.69
N VAL A 9 22.84 -25.04 38.74
CA VAL A 9 23.01 -23.78 38.01
C VAL A 9 23.14 -24.03 36.50
N GLY A 10 23.86 -25.08 36.08
CA GLY A 10 23.97 -25.45 34.67
C GLY A 10 22.64 -25.89 34.04
N ALA A 11 21.82 -26.65 34.78
CA ALA A 11 20.49 -27.05 34.35
C ALA A 11 19.51 -25.86 34.29
N GLY A 12 19.60 -24.93 35.24
CA GLY A 12 18.80 -23.69 35.24
C GLY A 12 19.12 -22.77 34.07
N ILE A 13 20.40 -22.65 33.70
CA ILE A 13 20.84 -21.85 32.54
C ILE A 13 20.41 -22.53 31.23
N LEU A 14 20.52 -23.85 31.10
CA LEU A 14 20.01 -24.58 29.93
C LEU A 14 18.48 -24.49 29.80
N PHE A 15 17.73 -24.55 30.91
CA PHE A 15 16.28 -24.34 30.89
C PHE A 15 15.92 -22.90 30.51
N ALA A 16 16.65 -21.90 31.00
CA ALA A 16 16.44 -20.50 30.66
C ALA A 16 16.83 -20.17 29.20
N VAL A 17 17.83 -20.85 28.63
CA VAL A 17 18.22 -20.67 27.21
C VAL A 17 17.25 -21.39 26.27
N VAL A 18 16.71 -22.56 26.68
CA VAL A 18 15.74 -23.32 25.87
C VAL A 18 14.32 -22.72 25.95
N TYR A 19 13.93 -22.11 27.09
CA TYR A 19 12.62 -21.45 27.26
C TYR A 19 12.66 -19.92 27.08
N GLY A 20 13.83 -19.28 27.13
CA GLY A 20 14.00 -17.83 27.08
C GLY A 20 14.10 -17.23 25.67
N SER A 21 13.85 -18.00 24.62
CA SER A 21 13.81 -17.48 23.24
C SER A 21 12.60 -18.01 22.47
N LYS A 22 11.42 -17.82 23.04
CA LYS A 22 10.22 -17.57 22.23
C LYS A 22 9.83 -16.12 22.44
N SER A 23 10.54 -15.23 21.72
CA SER A 23 9.97 -13.93 21.37
C SER A 23 8.73 -14.23 20.53
N SER A 24 7.57 -14.39 21.17
CA SER A 24 6.32 -14.27 20.47
C SER A 24 6.29 -12.81 20.00
N ASN A 25 6.52 -12.58 18.71
CA ASN A 25 6.08 -11.35 18.08
C ASN A 25 4.58 -11.25 18.41
N LYS A 26 4.23 -10.48 19.44
CA LYS A 26 2.83 -10.22 19.76
C LYS A 26 2.30 -9.50 18.53
N LYS A 27 1.46 -10.19 17.74
CA LYS A 27 0.78 -9.57 16.62
C LYS A 27 0.11 -8.32 17.16
N LYS A 28 0.38 -7.18 16.53
CA LYS A 28 -0.27 -5.92 16.88
C LYS A 28 -1.78 -6.13 16.77
N VAL A 29 -2.50 -5.79 17.82
CA VAL A 29 -3.96 -5.92 17.86
C VAL A 29 -4.54 -4.63 17.31
N TRP A 30 -5.31 -4.76 16.23
CA TRP A 30 -6.12 -3.68 15.70
C TRP A 30 -7.44 -3.68 16.43
N LEU A 31 -7.81 -2.52 16.99
CA LEU A 31 -9.09 -2.32 17.64
C LEU A 31 -9.97 -1.53 16.68
N LYS A 32 -11.20 -1.98 16.44
CA LYS A 32 -12.14 -1.30 15.55
C LYS A 32 -12.55 0.07 16.07
N GLU A 33 -12.48 0.28 17.38
CA GLU A 33 -12.80 1.55 18.04
C GLU A 33 -11.81 2.67 17.66
N ASN A 34 -10.67 2.32 17.07
CA ASN A 34 -9.70 3.28 16.55
C ASN A 34 -9.91 3.60 15.06
N ILE A 35 -10.92 3.01 14.42
CA ILE A 35 -11.27 3.34 13.03
C ILE A 35 -11.84 4.75 13.00
N PRO A 36 -11.29 5.66 12.18
CA PRO A 36 -11.82 7.00 12.03
C PRO A 36 -13.27 7.01 11.51
N ASP A 37 -14.09 7.89 12.07
CA ASP A 37 -15.41 8.18 11.52
C ASP A 37 -15.31 8.77 10.11
N HIS A 38 -16.40 8.69 9.34
CA HIS A 38 -16.50 9.30 8.00
C HIS A 38 -15.35 8.94 7.03
N LEU A 39 -14.87 7.69 7.09
CA LEU A 39 -13.69 7.21 6.34
C LEU A 39 -12.41 8.03 6.61
N GLY A 40 -12.34 8.79 7.70
CA GLY A 40 -11.22 9.68 8.01
C GLY A 40 -10.99 10.72 6.91
N LEU A 41 -12.04 11.28 6.34
CA LEU A 41 -11.92 12.41 5.41
C LEU A 41 -11.24 13.60 6.09
N LEU A 42 -10.32 14.26 5.38
CA LEU A 42 -9.69 15.49 5.85
C LEU A 42 -10.71 16.63 5.95
N GLN A 43 -10.38 17.63 6.77
CA GLN A 43 -11.19 18.83 6.90
C GLN A 43 -11.32 19.55 5.54
N ASP A 44 -12.51 20.10 5.26
CA ASP A 44 -12.83 20.87 4.05
C ASP A 44 -12.83 20.08 2.74
N VAL A 45 -12.70 18.74 2.77
CA VAL A 45 -12.84 17.90 1.57
C VAL A 45 -14.33 17.74 1.21
N PRO A 46 -14.78 18.20 0.03
CA PRO A 46 -16.19 18.16 -0.36
C PRO A 46 -16.57 16.78 -0.94
N ALA A 47 -16.40 15.71 -0.14
CA ALA A 47 -16.70 14.32 -0.54
C ALA A 47 -17.88 13.70 0.22
N GLN A 48 -18.59 14.49 1.04
CA GLN A 48 -19.61 13.97 1.95
C GLN A 48 -20.80 13.32 1.22
N GLU A 49 -21.22 13.87 0.09
CA GLU A 49 -22.31 13.31 -0.70
C GLU A 49 -21.95 11.94 -1.27
N LEU A 50 -20.77 11.81 -1.89
CA LEU A 50 -20.25 10.54 -2.39
C LEU A 50 -20.07 9.50 -1.28
N LEU A 51 -19.58 9.93 -0.10
CA LEU A 51 -19.46 9.06 1.06
C LEU A 51 -20.84 8.55 1.52
N ASN A 52 -21.82 9.43 1.65
CA ASN A 52 -23.17 9.05 2.05
C ASN A 52 -23.79 8.08 1.03
N LYS A 53 -23.57 8.30 -0.26
CA LYS A 53 -24.01 7.40 -1.33
C LYS A 53 -23.33 6.03 -1.25
N LEU A 54 -22.03 6.00 -0.97
CA LEU A 54 -21.28 4.77 -0.76
C LEU A 54 -21.86 3.96 0.41
N GLU A 55 -22.01 4.59 1.58
CA GLU A 55 -22.56 3.92 2.75
C GLU A 55 -24.00 3.44 2.52
N ALA A 56 -24.85 4.25 1.89
CA ALA A 56 -26.22 3.87 1.57
C ALA A 56 -26.32 2.72 0.54
N SER A 57 -25.30 2.56 -0.31
CA SER A 57 -25.24 1.48 -1.31
C SER A 57 -24.84 0.12 -0.72
N LEU A 58 -24.16 0.12 0.43
CA LEU A 58 -23.67 -1.07 1.14
C LEU A 58 -24.62 -1.46 2.26
N SER A 59 -25.56 -2.37 1.99
CA SER A 59 -26.49 -2.80 3.02
C SER A 59 -25.79 -3.58 4.13
N TYR A 60 -26.24 -3.38 5.38
CA TYR A 60 -25.73 -4.12 6.55
C TYR A 60 -25.77 -5.64 6.33
N GLU A 61 -26.90 -6.15 5.83
CA GLU A 61 -27.08 -7.58 5.57
C GLU A 61 -26.03 -8.12 4.59
N TYR A 62 -25.72 -7.37 3.53
CA TYR A 62 -24.72 -7.78 2.56
C TYR A 62 -23.32 -7.82 3.17
N ILE A 63 -22.91 -6.75 3.85
CA ILE A 63 -21.60 -6.69 4.50
C ILE A 63 -21.46 -7.77 5.59
N ASN A 64 -22.53 -8.05 6.34
CA ASN A 64 -22.52 -9.10 7.35
C ASN A 64 -22.36 -10.51 6.74
N GLN A 65 -23.01 -10.78 5.60
CA GLN A 65 -22.82 -12.04 4.87
C GLN A 65 -21.37 -12.20 4.38
N VAL A 66 -20.80 -11.14 3.80
CA VAL A 66 -19.38 -11.07 3.40
C VAL A 66 -18.47 -11.35 4.59
N LYS A 67 -18.71 -10.69 5.72
CA LYS A 67 -17.94 -10.86 6.96
C LYS A 67 -17.96 -12.29 7.49
N ILE A 68 -19.15 -12.89 7.59
CA ILE A 68 -19.32 -14.25 8.11
C ILE A 68 -18.55 -15.24 7.25
N ARG A 69 -18.68 -15.14 5.93
CA ARG A 69 -17.98 -16.05 5.01
C ARG A 69 -16.48 -15.80 5.01
N PHE A 70 -16.04 -14.54 4.96
CA PHE A 70 -14.62 -14.17 5.05
C PHE A 70 -13.95 -14.76 6.29
N LEU A 71 -14.52 -14.53 7.49
CA LEU A 71 -13.93 -15.00 8.74
C LEU A 71 -14.00 -16.52 8.90
N SER A 72 -14.93 -17.19 8.20
CA SER A 72 -14.96 -18.65 8.12
C SER A 72 -13.80 -19.20 7.27
N ASP A 73 -13.49 -18.54 6.16
CA ASP A 73 -12.42 -18.94 5.25
C ASP A 73 -11.02 -18.50 5.76
N HIS A 74 -10.97 -17.49 6.63
CA HIS A 74 -9.75 -16.90 7.22
C HIS A 74 -9.80 -16.84 8.76
N PRO A 75 -9.78 -17.98 9.47
CA PRO A 75 -9.94 -18.05 10.94
C PRO A 75 -8.80 -17.37 11.72
N GLU A 76 -7.68 -17.05 11.08
CA GLU A 76 -6.56 -16.32 11.67
C GLU A 76 -6.74 -14.80 11.72
N ILE A 77 -7.74 -14.27 11.00
CA ILE A 77 -8.06 -12.84 10.94
C ILE A 77 -9.11 -12.53 12.01
N SER A 78 -8.87 -11.47 12.79
CA SER A 78 -9.85 -11.02 13.79
C SER A 78 -10.98 -10.24 13.15
N GLU A 79 -12.11 -10.17 13.87
CA GLU A 79 -13.24 -9.33 13.49
C GLU A 79 -12.82 -7.86 13.30
N ASP A 80 -12.00 -7.33 14.21
CA ASP A 80 -11.51 -5.96 14.12
C ASP A 80 -10.61 -5.74 12.90
N GLU A 81 -9.74 -6.71 12.54
CA GLU A 81 -8.94 -6.59 11.32
C GLU A 81 -9.82 -6.64 10.06
N PHE A 82 -10.91 -7.41 10.04
CA PHE A 82 -11.89 -7.36 8.96
C PHE A 82 -12.50 -5.96 8.82
N GLU A 83 -12.91 -5.32 9.92
CA GLU A 83 -13.46 -3.95 9.88
C GLU A 83 -12.45 -2.94 9.32
N TRP A 84 -11.17 -3.08 9.68
CA TRP A 84 -10.10 -2.25 9.12
C TRP A 84 -9.87 -2.48 7.62
N ARG A 85 -9.94 -3.73 7.14
CA ARG A 85 -9.83 -4.02 5.69
C ARG A 85 -11.04 -3.49 4.93
N LEU A 86 -12.23 -3.64 5.47
CA LEU A 86 -13.46 -3.09 4.90
C LEU A 86 -13.41 -1.56 4.84
N PHE A 87 -12.90 -0.92 5.89
CA PHE A 87 -12.69 0.53 5.94
C PHE A 87 -11.78 1.02 4.80
N GLU A 88 -10.62 0.38 4.58
CA GLU A 88 -9.74 0.72 3.46
C GLU A 88 -10.36 0.38 2.09
N LEU A 89 -11.16 -0.69 2.00
CA LEU A 89 -11.89 -1.02 0.76
C LEU A 89 -12.91 0.07 0.39
N LYS A 90 -13.62 0.63 1.37
CA LYS A 90 -14.56 1.74 1.14
C LYS A 90 -13.83 2.99 0.63
N ARG A 91 -12.67 3.32 1.21
CA ARG A 91 -11.80 4.41 0.70
C ARG A 91 -11.39 4.17 -0.74
N TYR A 92 -11.00 2.93 -1.06
CA TYR A 92 -10.68 2.53 -2.43
C TYR A 92 -11.86 2.66 -3.41
N PHE A 93 -13.09 2.30 -3.00
CA PHE A 93 -14.27 2.51 -3.82
C PHE A 93 -14.56 3.99 -4.09
N LEU A 94 -14.33 4.86 -3.12
CA LEU A 94 -14.42 6.31 -3.33
C LEU A 94 -13.40 6.76 -4.38
N LEU A 95 -12.15 6.33 -4.30
CA LEU A 95 -11.14 6.62 -5.32
C LEU A 95 -11.52 6.08 -6.70
N ASN A 96 -12.06 4.86 -6.79
CA ASN A 96 -12.52 4.29 -8.06
C ASN A 96 -13.68 5.08 -8.66
N SER A 97 -14.54 5.68 -7.84
CA SER A 97 -15.67 6.50 -8.29
C SER A 97 -15.22 7.79 -8.99
N ILE A 98 -14.05 8.33 -8.63
CA ILE A 98 -13.54 9.61 -9.14
C ILE A 98 -12.39 9.48 -10.15
N MET A 99 -11.56 8.43 -10.08
CA MET A 99 -10.39 8.26 -10.97
C MET A 99 -10.72 7.36 -12.16
N HIS A 100 -10.17 7.66 -13.36
CA HIS A 100 -10.35 6.81 -14.55
C HIS A 100 -9.78 5.41 -14.38
N HIS A 101 -8.61 5.31 -13.75
CA HIS A 101 -7.91 4.07 -13.50
C HIS A 101 -7.40 4.06 -12.06
N THR A 102 -7.70 2.99 -11.33
CA THR A 102 -7.30 2.79 -9.93
C THR A 102 -6.88 1.33 -9.79
N PRO A 103 -5.59 0.99 -9.94
CA PRO A 103 -5.13 -0.36 -9.66
C PRO A 103 -5.29 -0.71 -8.18
N MET A 104 -5.56 -1.98 -7.89
CA MET A 104 -5.53 -2.46 -6.52
C MET A 104 -4.09 -2.72 -6.05
N PHE A 105 -3.60 -1.94 -5.09
CA PHE A 105 -2.24 -2.07 -4.55
C PHE A 105 -2.14 -2.86 -3.24
N SER A 106 -3.25 -3.38 -2.72
CA SER A 106 -3.30 -4.06 -1.44
C SER A 106 -4.01 -5.41 -1.52
N ASN A 107 -3.26 -6.51 -1.38
CA ASN A 107 -3.84 -7.85 -1.32
C ASN A 107 -4.85 -8.00 -0.17
N LYS A 108 -4.61 -7.35 0.97
CA LYS A 108 -5.50 -7.44 2.14
C LYS A 108 -6.87 -6.82 1.88
N VAL A 109 -6.87 -5.69 1.17
CA VAL A 109 -8.09 -4.97 0.78
C VAL A 109 -8.79 -5.73 -0.35
N ASP A 110 -8.01 -6.25 -1.30
CA ASP A 110 -8.47 -7.05 -2.42
C ASP A 110 -9.17 -8.34 -1.99
N GLU A 111 -8.68 -9.01 -0.94
CA GLU A 111 -9.31 -10.19 -0.34
C GLU A 111 -10.76 -9.92 0.09
N ILE A 112 -11.06 -8.76 0.67
CA ILE A 112 -12.44 -8.39 1.02
C ILE A 112 -13.27 -8.10 -0.24
N TRP A 113 -12.67 -7.46 -1.25
CA TRP A 113 -13.36 -7.19 -2.51
C TRP A 113 -13.71 -8.48 -3.25
N HIS A 114 -12.78 -9.44 -3.31
CA HIS A 114 -13.03 -10.78 -3.84
C HIS A 114 -14.18 -11.47 -3.11
N GLU A 115 -14.25 -11.35 -1.79
CA GLU A 115 -15.34 -11.92 -1.03
C GLU A 115 -16.68 -11.25 -1.34
N MET A 116 -16.69 -9.92 -1.54
CA MET A 116 -17.88 -9.19 -2.01
C MET A 116 -18.38 -9.71 -3.36
N LEU A 117 -17.49 -10.03 -4.31
CA LEU A 117 -17.86 -10.52 -5.66
C LEU A 117 -18.66 -11.83 -5.64
N MET A 118 -18.46 -12.66 -4.63
CA MET A 118 -19.10 -13.97 -4.54
C MET A 118 -20.61 -13.88 -4.27
N PHE A 119 -21.08 -12.74 -3.77
CA PHE A 119 -22.49 -12.40 -3.63
C PHE A 119 -22.96 -11.58 -4.82
N THR A 120 -22.94 -12.20 -6.01
CA THR A 120 -23.07 -11.52 -7.31
C THR A 120 -24.28 -10.56 -7.41
N LYS A 121 -25.46 -10.96 -6.91
CA LYS A 121 -26.67 -10.13 -6.93
C LYS A 121 -26.54 -8.89 -6.03
N GLN A 122 -26.02 -9.07 -4.82
CA GLN A 122 -25.78 -7.99 -3.86
C GLN A 122 -24.70 -7.05 -4.38
N TYR A 123 -23.64 -7.61 -4.97
CA TYR A 123 -22.54 -6.84 -5.57
C TYR A 123 -22.99 -6.00 -6.77
N GLU A 124 -23.82 -6.57 -7.66
CA GLU A 124 -24.44 -5.81 -8.76
C GLU A 124 -25.34 -4.70 -8.23
N THR A 125 -26.17 -5.01 -7.21
CA THR A 125 -27.04 -4.02 -6.57
C THR A 125 -26.24 -2.87 -5.96
N PHE A 126 -25.17 -3.17 -5.23
CA PHE A 126 -24.23 -2.19 -4.69
C PHE A 126 -23.63 -1.33 -5.81
N SER A 127 -23.06 -1.97 -6.84
CA SER A 127 -22.38 -1.31 -7.94
C SER A 127 -23.30 -0.32 -8.66
N VAL A 128 -24.51 -0.76 -9.02
CA VAL A 128 -25.49 0.07 -9.72
C VAL A 128 -25.98 1.21 -8.83
N LYS A 129 -26.24 0.97 -7.54
CA LYS A 129 -26.64 2.03 -6.61
C LYS A 129 -25.55 3.09 -6.42
N TYR A 130 -24.30 2.67 -6.35
CA TYR A 130 -23.19 3.59 -6.07
C TYR A 130 -22.69 4.31 -7.33
N LEU A 131 -22.38 3.56 -8.39
CA LEU A 131 -21.70 4.05 -9.60
C LEU A 131 -22.64 4.18 -10.82
N GLY A 132 -23.90 3.74 -10.71
CA GLY A 132 -24.83 3.68 -11.84
C GLY A 132 -24.55 2.55 -12.83
N LYS A 133 -23.51 1.73 -12.58
CA LYS A 133 -23.08 0.62 -13.45
C LYS A 133 -22.34 -0.44 -12.64
N MET A 134 -22.13 -1.61 -13.24
CA MET A 134 -21.33 -2.67 -12.63
C MET A 134 -19.89 -2.21 -12.38
N LEU A 135 -19.40 -2.39 -11.15
CA LEU A 135 -18.00 -2.14 -10.80
C LEU A 135 -17.20 -3.39 -11.19
N HIS A 136 -16.49 -3.32 -12.31
CA HIS A 136 -15.68 -4.44 -12.77
C HIS A 136 -14.37 -4.51 -11.98
N HIS A 137 -14.17 -5.62 -11.28
CA HIS A 137 -12.87 -5.98 -10.73
C HIS A 137 -12.05 -6.67 -11.81
N THR A 138 -10.84 -6.19 -12.05
CA THR A 138 -9.83 -6.89 -12.84
C THR A 138 -8.80 -7.46 -11.88
N PRO A 139 -8.66 -8.79 -11.75
CA PRO A 139 -7.66 -9.38 -10.86
C PRO A 139 -6.26 -8.97 -11.32
N ASN A 140 -5.43 -8.53 -10.38
CA ASN A 140 -4.01 -8.31 -10.66
C ASN A 140 -3.30 -9.67 -10.69
N LEU A 141 -3.27 -10.29 -11.87
CA LEU A 141 -2.68 -11.62 -12.08
C LEU A 141 -1.16 -11.63 -11.82
N GLU A 142 -0.50 -10.50 -12.03
CA GLU A 142 0.85 -10.24 -11.56
C GLU A 142 0.90 -8.83 -10.97
N PRO A 143 1.68 -8.58 -9.91
CA PRO A 143 1.98 -7.23 -9.46
C PRO A 143 2.90 -6.59 -10.50
N GLU A 144 2.35 -6.21 -11.65
CA GLU A 144 3.08 -5.31 -12.54
C GLU A 144 3.33 -4.03 -11.75
N PRO A 145 4.59 -3.60 -11.61
CA PRO A 145 4.85 -2.31 -11.03
C PRO A 145 4.14 -1.29 -11.91
N ALA A 146 3.19 -0.57 -11.32
CA ALA A 146 2.50 0.56 -11.92
C ALA A 146 2.89 1.84 -11.13
N PRO A 147 4.16 2.30 -11.23
CA PRO A 147 4.68 3.35 -10.35
C PRO A 147 3.94 4.67 -10.51
N GLN A 148 3.50 4.98 -11.73
CA GLN A 148 2.88 6.26 -12.05
C GLN A 148 1.43 6.31 -11.56
N GLU A 149 0.73 5.21 -11.69
CA GLU A 149 -0.60 4.98 -11.14
C GLU A 149 -0.54 4.98 -9.61
N ARG A 150 0.47 4.33 -9.03
CA ARG A 150 0.71 4.33 -7.58
C ARG A 150 1.02 5.73 -7.06
N ALA A 151 1.87 6.48 -7.76
CA ALA A 151 2.17 7.87 -7.43
C ALA A 151 0.88 8.73 -7.41
N PHE A 152 0.07 8.63 -8.46
CA PHE A 152 -1.16 9.40 -8.54
C PHE A 152 -2.20 8.94 -7.49
N PHE A 153 -2.28 7.64 -7.22
CA PHE A 153 -3.08 7.08 -6.13
C PHE A 153 -2.68 7.67 -4.77
N ASP A 154 -1.40 7.65 -4.42
CA ASP A 154 -0.90 8.19 -3.15
C ASP A 154 -1.21 9.68 -3.03
N TRP A 155 -1.03 10.42 -4.12
CA TRP A 155 -1.35 11.85 -4.16
C TRP A 155 -2.83 12.09 -3.89
N VAL A 156 -3.75 11.48 -4.65
CA VAL A 156 -5.20 11.63 -4.44
C VAL A 156 -5.61 11.15 -3.04
N PHE A 157 -5.13 9.99 -2.60
CA PHE A 157 -5.43 9.44 -1.29
C PHE A 157 -5.09 10.44 -0.17
N SER A 158 -3.91 11.06 -0.25
CA SER A 158 -3.46 12.05 0.74
C SER A 158 -4.20 13.39 0.69
N GLN A 159 -4.91 13.70 -0.40
CA GLN A 159 -5.79 14.88 -0.46
C GLN A 159 -7.14 14.64 0.21
N LEU A 160 -7.55 13.37 0.32
CA LEU A 160 -8.89 13.01 0.77
C LEU A 160 -8.90 12.50 2.21
N PHE A 161 -7.92 11.68 2.58
CA PHE A 161 -7.99 10.91 3.81
C PHE A 161 -6.80 11.16 4.73
N GLU A 162 -7.07 11.11 6.03
CA GLU A 162 -6.03 10.86 7.01
C GLU A 162 -5.50 9.44 6.86
N ILE A 163 -4.17 9.32 6.90
CA ILE A 163 -3.47 8.06 6.73
C ILE A 163 -3.19 7.50 8.13
N THR A 164 -3.82 6.37 8.43
CA THR A 164 -3.67 5.66 9.70
C THR A 164 -2.46 4.72 9.65
N GLU A 165 -2.08 4.17 10.80
CA GLU A 165 -1.07 3.11 10.83
C GLU A 165 -1.53 1.85 10.08
N TYR A 166 -2.83 1.55 10.12
CA TYR A 166 -3.38 0.44 9.35
C TYR A 166 -3.31 0.72 7.85
N SER A 167 -3.57 1.96 7.42
CA SER A 167 -3.44 2.38 6.02
C SER A 167 -2.03 2.11 5.48
N TRP A 168 -0.98 2.42 6.25
CA TRP A 168 0.39 2.05 5.90
C TRP A 168 0.59 0.54 5.82
N GLN A 169 0.02 -0.22 6.76
CA GLN A 169 0.12 -1.69 6.72
C GLN A 169 -0.64 -2.31 5.54
N ALA A 170 -1.74 -1.69 5.09
CA ALA A 170 -2.59 -2.19 4.02
C ALA A 170 -2.01 -1.82 2.65
N TRP A 171 -1.66 -0.56 2.43
CA TRP A 171 -1.24 -0.03 1.13
C TRP A 171 0.29 -0.03 0.94
N GLY A 172 1.06 -0.19 2.02
CA GLY A 172 2.52 -0.05 2.02
C GLY A 172 2.97 1.40 2.11
N ASP A 173 4.22 1.65 1.76
CA ASP A 173 4.83 2.97 1.87
C ASP A 173 4.19 3.97 0.89
N PHE A 174 3.68 5.08 1.42
CA PHE A 174 3.17 6.18 0.60
C PHE A 174 4.31 7.05 0.06
N PHE A 175 4.06 7.67 -1.11
CA PHE A 175 4.93 8.65 -1.76
C PHE A 175 6.27 8.05 -2.22
N HIS A 176 6.31 6.75 -2.55
CA HIS A 176 7.53 6.08 -2.99
C HIS A 176 7.96 6.48 -4.41
N TYR A 177 7.00 6.81 -5.27
CA TYR A 177 7.21 7.10 -6.68
C TYR A 177 6.91 8.57 -7.02
N PRO A 178 7.63 9.17 -7.97
CA PRO A 178 7.33 10.52 -8.44
C PRO A 178 6.05 10.55 -9.28
N ILE A 179 5.33 11.68 -9.25
CA ILE A 179 4.23 11.98 -10.17
C ILE A 179 4.78 12.08 -11.59
N ASN A 180 4.08 11.47 -12.55
CA ASN A 180 4.45 11.47 -13.95
C ASN A 180 4.70 12.88 -14.50
N ARG A 181 5.82 13.08 -15.20
CA ARG A 181 6.14 14.37 -15.85
C ARG A 181 5.04 14.85 -16.79
N ASN A 182 4.33 13.94 -17.45
CA ASN A 182 3.19 14.28 -18.31
C ASN A 182 2.05 14.89 -17.50
N VAL A 183 1.74 14.35 -16.31
CA VAL A 183 0.72 14.92 -15.41
C VAL A 183 1.12 16.33 -15.02
N LEU A 184 2.37 16.54 -14.60
CA LEU A 184 2.84 17.88 -14.22
C LEU A 184 2.76 18.86 -15.40
N LYS A 185 3.19 18.45 -16.59
CA LYS A 185 3.10 19.27 -17.81
C LYS A 185 1.66 19.58 -18.21
N ASP A 186 0.76 18.61 -18.06
CA ASP A 186 -0.67 18.82 -18.33
C ASP A 186 -1.24 19.85 -17.36
N VAL A 187 -0.86 19.80 -16.07
CA VAL A 187 -1.27 20.80 -15.07
C VAL A 187 -0.74 22.19 -15.42
N GLU A 188 0.44 22.34 -16.01
CA GLU A 188 0.95 23.65 -16.46
C GLU A 188 0.22 24.21 -17.69
N THR A 189 -0.21 23.34 -18.60
CA THR A 189 -0.61 23.76 -19.96
C THR A 189 -2.11 23.69 -20.24
N LEU A 190 -2.83 22.76 -19.62
CA LEU A 190 -4.25 22.57 -19.83
C LEU A 190 -5.06 23.49 -18.91
N ASP A 191 -6.27 23.85 -19.35
CA ASP A 191 -7.25 24.49 -18.47
C ASP A 191 -7.87 23.50 -17.48
N ASP A 192 -8.64 24.00 -16.51
CA ASP A 192 -9.21 23.18 -15.43
C ASP A 192 -10.16 22.12 -15.99
N GLU A 193 -11.04 22.48 -16.92
CA GLU A 193 -12.00 21.55 -17.51
C GLU A 193 -11.30 20.41 -18.27
N GLN A 194 -10.25 20.73 -19.03
CA GLN A 194 -9.44 19.73 -19.72
C GLN A 194 -8.74 18.79 -18.74
N LEU A 195 -8.22 19.30 -17.62
CA LEU A 195 -7.59 18.47 -16.57
C LEU A 195 -8.59 17.55 -15.91
N LYS A 196 -9.77 18.08 -15.54
CA LYS A 196 -10.85 17.30 -14.92
C LYS A 196 -11.21 16.11 -15.79
N GLN A 197 -11.51 16.36 -17.07
CA GLN A 197 -11.92 15.31 -18.01
C GLN A 197 -10.82 14.28 -18.28
N LYS A 198 -9.55 14.71 -18.30
CA LYS A 198 -8.41 13.83 -18.59
C LYS A 198 -8.09 12.85 -17.46
N TYR A 199 -8.19 13.27 -16.20
CA TYR A 199 -7.74 12.48 -15.06
C TYR A 199 -8.87 11.91 -14.19
N PHE A 200 -10.05 12.52 -14.24
CA PHE A 200 -11.15 12.19 -13.36
C PHE A 200 -12.46 11.86 -14.11
N LYS A 201 -13.28 11.03 -13.48
CA LYS A 201 -14.65 10.70 -13.91
C LYS A 201 -15.60 11.76 -13.36
N VAL A 202 -15.82 12.83 -14.11
CA VAL A 202 -16.68 13.94 -13.67
C VAL A 202 -18.16 13.57 -13.74
N THR A 203 -18.88 13.78 -12.65
CA THR A 203 -20.34 13.69 -12.52
C THR A 203 -20.86 14.90 -11.76
N GLU A 204 -22.16 15.19 -11.87
CA GLU A 204 -22.78 16.30 -11.12
C GLU A 204 -22.59 16.16 -9.59
N GLU A 205 -22.54 14.94 -9.07
CA GLU A 205 -22.39 14.64 -7.64
C GLU A 205 -20.96 14.79 -7.11
N ASN A 206 -19.95 14.82 -7.99
CA ASN A 206 -18.53 14.85 -7.58
C ASN A 206 -17.73 16.03 -8.14
N GLU A 207 -18.38 16.92 -8.87
CA GLU A 207 -17.74 18.06 -9.53
C GLU A 207 -16.98 18.94 -8.51
N GLU A 208 -17.60 19.27 -7.37
CA GLU A 208 -16.96 20.07 -6.32
C GLU A 208 -15.69 19.39 -5.76
N LEU A 209 -15.72 18.06 -5.62
CA LEU A 209 -14.56 17.27 -5.18
C LEU A 209 -13.43 17.30 -6.19
N ILE A 210 -13.77 17.15 -7.47
CA ILE A 210 -12.77 17.17 -8.54
C ILE A 210 -12.17 18.57 -8.68
N ASP A 211 -12.98 19.63 -8.55
CA ASP A 211 -12.53 21.01 -8.54
C ASP A 211 -11.55 21.27 -7.40
N TYR A 212 -11.87 20.77 -6.20
CA TYR A 212 -10.97 20.79 -5.06
C TYR A 212 -9.64 20.10 -5.38
N LEU A 213 -9.66 18.88 -5.94
CA LEU A 213 -8.42 18.15 -6.28
C LEU A 213 -7.59 18.88 -7.34
N VAL A 214 -8.21 19.38 -8.41
CA VAL A 214 -7.50 20.15 -9.45
C VAL A 214 -6.88 21.42 -8.88
N SER A 215 -7.61 22.13 -8.01
CA SER A 215 -7.10 23.31 -7.31
C SER A 215 -5.91 23.00 -6.41
N GLN A 216 -5.95 21.89 -5.66
CA GLN A 216 -4.82 21.44 -4.83
C GLN A 216 -3.60 21.12 -5.69
N LEU A 217 -3.78 20.38 -6.79
CA LEU A 217 -2.68 20.01 -7.68
C LEU A 217 -2.00 21.24 -8.30
N ARG A 218 -2.79 22.23 -8.75
CA ARG A 218 -2.27 23.51 -9.23
C ARG A 218 -1.56 24.30 -8.14
N THR A 219 -2.15 24.37 -6.94
CA THR A 219 -1.56 25.09 -5.80
C THR A 219 -0.20 24.50 -5.45
N HIS A 220 -0.10 23.18 -5.36
CA HIS A 220 1.16 22.50 -5.13
C HIS A 220 2.16 22.81 -6.25
N LEU A 221 1.79 22.66 -7.52
CA LEU A 221 2.69 22.93 -8.64
C LEU A 221 3.19 24.39 -8.66
N ASN A 222 2.29 25.36 -8.51
CA ASN A 222 2.63 26.79 -8.49
C ASN A 222 3.56 27.15 -7.32
N SER A 223 3.37 26.51 -6.17
CA SER A 223 4.22 26.71 -5.00
C SER A 223 5.64 26.15 -5.19
N THR A 224 5.84 25.16 -6.07
CA THR A 224 7.15 24.51 -6.26
C THR A 224 8.23 25.51 -6.68
N GLN A 225 7.92 26.44 -7.59
CA GLN A 225 8.88 27.42 -8.07
C GLN A 225 9.30 28.40 -6.95
N GLN A 226 8.36 28.78 -6.10
CA GLN A 226 8.64 29.64 -4.95
C GLN A 226 9.57 28.93 -3.96
N ILE A 227 9.28 27.66 -3.65
CA ILE A 227 10.14 26.83 -2.79
C ILE A 227 11.54 26.71 -3.39
N TYR A 228 11.64 26.41 -4.69
CA TYR A 228 12.94 26.22 -5.37
C TYR A 228 13.79 27.49 -5.36
N ASN A 229 13.17 28.65 -5.50
CA ASN A 229 13.86 29.94 -5.47
C ASN A 229 14.42 30.28 -4.09
N ILE A 230 13.78 29.82 -3.01
CA ILE A 230 14.22 30.02 -1.62
C ILE A 230 15.29 29.00 -1.24
N ASP A 231 15.02 27.72 -1.52
CA ASP A 231 15.93 26.60 -1.30
C ASP A 231 15.80 25.60 -2.44
N LYS A 232 16.85 25.45 -3.22
CA LYS A 232 16.87 24.52 -4.36
C LYS A 232 16.57 23.09 -3.95
N LYS A 233 16.97 22.67 -2.74
CA LYS A 233 16.68 21.32 -2.24
C LYS A 233 15.26 21.16 -1.72
N GLY A 234 14.55 22.26 -1.49
CA GLY A 234 13.24 22.28 -0.85
C GLY A 234 13.30 21.89 0.63
N LYS A 235 12.37 22.43 1.40
CA LYS A 235 12.18 22.07 2.81
C LYS A 235 10.70 21.91 3.06
N PHE A 236 10.31 20.70 3.47
CA PHE A 236 8.92 20.36 3.75
C PHE A 236 8.74 20.00 5.22
N GLU A 237 7.50 20.05 5.69
CA GLU A 237 7.19 19.57 7.02
C GLU A 237 7.25 18.04 7.04
N ARG A 238 7.96 17.50 8.03
CA ARG A 238 7.99 16.07 8.29
C ARG A 238 6.99 15.76 9.41
N PRO A 239 5.86 15.13 9.10
CA PRO A 239 4.87 14.81 10.11
C PRO A 239 5.44 13.78 11.11
N ALA A 240 5.20 14.02 12.40
CA ALA A 240 5.75 13.21 13.50
C ALA A 240 4.86 12.00 13.85
N ARG A 241 3.60 12.00 13.41
CA ARG A 241 2.57 10.99 13.69
C ARG A 241 1.75 10.74 12.43
N TYR A 242 1.07 9.61 12.39
CA TYR A 242 0.00 9.34 11.41
C TYR A 242 -1.11 10.42 11.49
N GLY A 243 -1.92 10.53 10.43
CA GLY A 243 -2.95 11.56 10.30
C GLY A 243 -2.95 12.22 8.92
N ASP A 244 -3.11 13.54 8.88
CA ASP A 244 -3.06 14.35 7.66
C ASP A 244 -1.64 14.41 7.07
N LEU A 245 -1.46 13.80 5.89
CA LEU A 245 -0.20 13.80 5.14
C LEU A 245 -0.26 14.66 3.87
N SER A 246 -1.26 15.53 3.73
CA SER A 246 -1.40 16.43 2.57
C SER A 246 -0.13 17.27 2.36
N GLY A 247 0.57 17.68 3.42
CA GLY A 247 1.86 18.38 3.32
C GLY A 247 2.96 17.58 2.60
N LEU A 248 2.96 16.24 2.70
CA LEU A 248 3.89 15.38 1.97
C LEU A 248 3.54 15.27 0.47
N SER A 249 2.29 15.55 0.09
CA SER A 249 1.91 15.60 -1.31
C SER A 249 2.55 16.79 -2.04
N ALA A 250 2.76 17.93 -1.35
CA ALA A 250 3.50 19.07 -1.90
C ALA A 250 4.99 18.72 -2.12
N MET A 251 5.58 18.00 -1.17
CA MET A 251 6.94 17.43 -1.28
C MET A 251 7.05 16.51 -2.51
N MET A 252 6.06 15.63 -2.68
CA MET A 252 6.00 14.71 -3.80
C MET A 252 5.98 15.48 -5.13
N VAL A 253 5.10 16.48 -5.29
CA VAL A 253 5.00 17.31 -6.50
C VAL A 253 6.33 18.03 -6.78
N PHE A 254 6.94 18.64 -5.76
CA PHE A 254 8.20 19.38 -5.90
C PHE A 254 9.36 18.50 -6.40
N TYR A 255 9.61 17.36 -5.75
CA TYR A 255 10.71 16.48 -6.16
C TYR A 255 10.40 15.79 -7.49
N SER A 256 9.11 15.52 -7.80
CA SER A 256 8.72 15.02 -9.11
C SER A 256 8.99 16.04 -10.22
N TYR A 257 8.88 17.33 -9.94
CA TYR A 257 9.11 18.40 -10.92
C TYR A 257 10.59 18.68 -11.15
N PHE A 258 11.38 18.89 -10.09
CA PHE A 258 12.79 19.30 -10.21
C PHE A 258 13.80 18.14 -10.19
N TYR A 259 13.44 17.02 -9.58
CA TYR A 259 14.37 15.93 -9.23
C TYR A 259 13.79 14.56 -9.59
N PHE A 260 13.03 14.44 -10.69
CA PHE A 260 12.28 13.22 -11.04
C PHE A 260 13.15 11.95 -11.02
N ASP A 261 14.34 11.98 -11.64
CA ASP A 261 15.21 10.81 -11.75
C ASP A 261 15.89 10.46 -10.40
N ASP A 262 16.08 11.46 -9.54
CA ASP A 262 16.65 11.34 -8.20
C ASP A 262 15.57 11.39 -7.10
N TYR A 263 14.30 11.22 -7.45
CA TYR A 263 13.15 11.51 -6.57
C TYR A 263 13.31 10.86 -5.20
N TRP A 264 13.57 9.55 -5.21
CA TRP A 264 13.66 8.77 -3.98
C TRP A 264 14.88 9.12 -3.12
N VAL A 265 15.93 9.70 -3.71
CA VAL A 265 17.10 10.19 -2.96
C VAL A 265 16.68 11.27 -1.98
N TYR A 266 15.75 12.14 -2.38
CA TYR A 266 15.23 13.23 -1.55
C TYR A 266 13.99 12.83 -0.74
N ALA A 267 13.00 12.17 -1.38
CA ALA A 267 11.73 11.84 -0.76
C ALA A 267 11.85 10.91 0.46
N LYS A 268 12.84 10.00 0.47
CA LYS A 268 13.05 9.05 1.59
C LYS A 268 13.35 9.72 2.92
N GLU A 269 13.81 10.98 2.94
CA GLU A 269 14.03 11.74 4.18
C GLU A 269 12.71 12.08 4.90
N TYR A 270 11.63 12.13 4.13
CA TYR A 270 10.28 12.43 4.57
C TYR A 270 9.42 11.18 4.73
N ALA A 271 9.86 10.04 4.17
CA ALA A 271 9.21 8.76 4.40
C ALA A 271 9.20 8.44 5.92
N TYR A 272 8.07 7.92 6.40
CA TYR A 272 7.88 7.55 7.80
C TYR A 272 8.86 6.47 8.29
N ALA A 273 9.59 5.82 7.37
CA ALA A 273 10.57 4.78 7.60
C ALA A 273 11.68 5.13 8.63
N GLY A 274 11.85 6.40 9.01
CA GLY A 274 12.88 6.82 9.96
C GLY A 274 12.47 7.02 11.44
N ASN A 275 11.19 6.95 11.82
CA ASN A 275 10.77 7.39 13.18
C ASN A 275 10.03 6.35 14.05
N VAL A 276 10.13 5.05 13.75
CA VAL A 276 9.85 3.99 14.76
C VAL A 276 11.07 3.77 15.68
N GLN A 277 11.90 4.80 15.90
CA GLN A 277 12.92 4.84 16.94
C GLN A 277 12.31 5.49 18.20
N GLY A 278 11.39 4.77 18.83
CA GLY A 278 10.74 5.25 20.06
C GLY A 278 10.00 4.19 20.86
N THR A 279 9.74 3.01 20.29
CA THR A 279 9.25 1.85 21.05
C THR A 279 10.12 0.66 20.70
N SER A 280 10.91 0.24 21.67
CA SER A 280 11.78 -0.94 21.66
C SER A 280 11.26 -2.12 20.82
N GLY A 281 12.04 -2.50 19.79
CA GLY A 281 12.00 -3.82 19.17
C GLY A 281 11.62 -3.83 17.68
N CYS A 282 12.64 -3.99 16.82
CA CYS A 282 12.56 -4.46 15.43
C CYS A 282 12.09 -3.45 14.37
N SER A 283 13.06 -2.79 13.73
CA SER A 283 12.91 -2.22 12.39
C SER A 283 12.71 -3.36 11.39
N ALA A 284 11.48 -3.63 10.98
CA ALA A 284 11.22 -4.39 9.77
C ALA A 284 11.55 -3.49 8.58
N VAL A 285 12.75 -3.64 8.04
CA VAL A 285 13.05 -3.20 6.68
C VAL A 285 12.24 -4.12 5.76
N PHE A 286 11.13 -3.63 5.23
CA PHE A 286 10.33 -4.37 4.27
C PHE A 286 10.99 -4.23 2.89
N CYS A 287 12.01 -5.05 2.63
CA CYS A 287 12.53 -5.23 1.27
C CYS A 287 11.58 -6.17 0.51
N GLY A 288 10.70 -5.61 -0.32
CA GLY A 288 10.05 -6.36 -1.40
C GLY A 288 11.11 -6.91 -2.34
N SER A 289 11.41 -8.21 -2.25
CA SER A 289 12.37 -8.88 -3.12
C SER A 289 11.72 -9.23 -4.46
N GLY A 290 11.84 -8.33 -5.44
CA GLY A 290 11.78 -8.69 -6.86
C GLY A 290 13.16 -9.18 -7.30
N GLY A 291 13.35 -10.50 -7.35
CA GLY A 291 14.64 -11.12 -7.63
C GLY A 291 15.07 -10.97 -9.09
N VAL A 292 16.01 -10.06 -9.36
CA VAL A 292 16.85 -10.10 -10.56
C VAL A 292 18.07 -10.98 -10.24
N LYS A 293 18.14 -12.17 -10.84
CA LYS A 293 19.31 -13.06 -10.74
C LYS A 293 20.34 -12.66 -11.78
N ASP A 294 21.34 -11.89 -11.38
CA ASP A 294 22.63 -11.82 -12.09
C ASP A 294 23.73 -12.25 -11.13
N SER A 295 24.17 -13.51 -11.27
CA SER A 295 25.27 -14.07 -10.51
C SER A 295 26.59 -13.83 -11.23
N ASN A 296 27.30 -12.78 -10.81
CA ASN A 296 28.74 -12.62 -11.09
C ASN A 296 29.48 -12.50 -9.75
N HIS A 297 29.98 -13.62 -9.25
CA HIS A 297 31.00 -13.63 -8.20
C HIS A 297 32.32 -14.11 -8.81
N ALA A 298 33.25 -13.18 -8.98
CA ALA A 298 34.66 -13.47 -8.95
C ALA A 298 35.09 -13.49 -7.48
N ASP A 299 35.69 -14.58 -7.01
CA ASP A 299 36.89 -14.46 -6.19
C ASP A 299 37.73 -15.76 -6.23
N ALA A 300 39.04 -15.55 -6.26
CA ALA A 300 40.07 -16.56 -6.40
C ALA A 300 40.58 -17.03 -5.02
N GLY A 301 40.93 -18.32 -4.88
CA GLY A 301 41.59 -18.79 -3.65
C GLY A 301 41.73 -20.29 -3.42
N HIS A 302 42.42 -20.99 -4.33
CA HIS A 302 43.30 -22.17 -4.15
C HIS A 302 43.00 -23.36 -3.19
N THR A 303 42.98 -24.53 -3.85
CA THR A 303 43.61 -25.84 -3.56
C THR A 303 43.17 -26.69 -2.36
N CYS A 304 42.64 -27.87 -2.68
CA CYS A 304 43.11 -29.17 -2.19
C CYS A 304 42.69 -30.30 -3.15
N SER A 305 43.60 -31.25 -3.35
CA SER A 305 43.61 -32.38 -4.30
C SER A 305 42.72 -33.57 -3.90
N GLY A 306 42.20 -34.32 -4.88
CA GLY A 306 41.66 -35.67 -4.68
C GLY A 306 41.07 -36.28 -5.96
N SER A 307 41.67 -37.38 -6.42
CA SER A 307 41.49 -38.05 -7.72
C SER A 307 40.22 -38.90 -7.88
N CYS A 308 39.97 -39.30 -9.15
CA CYS A 308 39.24 -40.47 -9.71
C CYS A 308 37.70 -40.56 -9.47
N SER A 309 36.82 -40.97 -10.40
CA SER A 309 36.92 -42.01 -11.45
C SER A 309 35.78 -41.90 -12.50
N SER A 310 36.13 -42.17 -13.76
CA SER A 310 35.43 -42.99 -14.78
C SER A 310 33.92 -42.83 -15.12
N SER A 311 33.71 -42.67 -16.43
CA SER A 311 32.98 -43.53 -17.38
C SER A 311 31.68 -43.02 -18.01
N SER A 312 31.79 -42.80 -19.32
CA SER A 312 30.74 -42.74 -20.32
C SER A 312 30.21 -44.14 -20.62
N CYS A 313 28.90 -44.27 -20.88
CA CYS A 313 28.35 -45.34 -21.70
C CYS A 313 27.07 -44.87 -22.42
N SER A 314 26.90 -45.39 -23.63
CA SER A 314 25.96 -44.95 -24.64
C SER A 314 24.90 -46.03 -24.92
N SER A 315 23.70 -45.58 -25.32
CA SER A 315 22.82 -46.16 -26.37
C SER A 315 21.89 -47.37 -26.10
N CYS A 316 20.87 -47.43 -26.99
CA CYS A 316 19.83 -48.45 -27.27
C CYS A 316 18.52 -48.32 -26.43
N GLY A 317 17.28 -48.28 -26.96
CA GLY A 317 16.73 -48.49 -28.30
C GLY A 317 15.52 -49.46 -28.24
N GLY A 318 14.33 -49.04 -28.76
CA GLY A 318 13.14 -49.87 -29.04
C GLY A 318 12.01 -49.79 -27.98
N GLY A 319 10.71 -49.65 -28.27
CA GLY A 319 9.90 -49.78 -29.49
C GLY A 319 8.74 -50.78 -29.26
N CYS A 320 7.46 -50.38 -29.43
CA CYS A 320 6.23 -51.19 -29.65
C CYS A 320 5.08 -50.22 -30.06
N SER A 321 4.64 -50.23 -31.34
CA SER A 321 3.36 -50.74 -31.88
C SER A 321 2.09 -50.11 -31.27
N SER A 322 1.13 -49.55 -32.04
CA SER A 322 0.66 -49.84 -33.41
C SER A 322 0.37 -48.56 -34.20
#